data_AF-A0A0K0XFX9-F1
#
_entry.id   AF-A0A0K0XFX9-F1
#
_cell.length_a   1.000
_cell.length_b   1.000
_cell.length_c   1.000
_cell.angle_alpha   90.00
_cell.angle_beta   90.00
_cell.angle_gamma   90.00
#
_symmetry.space_group_name_H-M   'P 1'
#
loop_
_entity.id
_entity.type
_entity.pdbx_description
1 polymer ?
#
loop_
_entity_poly.entity_id
_entity_poly.type
_entity_poly.pdbx_seq_one_letter_code
_entity_poly.pdbx_strand_id
1 'polypeptide(L)'
;MAESLNPSAWHRLTAALRPDWTRTVAARRAAAAGLVLLAAVAAVRSDPRADHVDVAVAARDLAPGTALTAEDVRLESRSASTLPDGAQSDVAAMIGATLAGPMRRGEVLTDARVLGSRLAELAVGPGARIVPLPVGDAALLDVIRAGDVVDVLTTYDDEANGARPRLIASDAVVVLVSEKPKGTGRDRVALVALPAQSANEVAAASLVQAVTLTIH
;
A
#
# COMPACT_ATOMS: atom_id res chain seq x y z
N MET A 1 71.32 -25.55 -16.53
CA MET A 1 70.03 -25.18 -15.92
C MET A 1 69.99 -23.67 -15.82
N ALA A 2 69.28 -23.00 -16.73
CA ALA A 2 69.12 -21.54 -16.69
C ALA A 2 67.77 -21.24 -16.03
N GLU A 3 67.82 -20.80 -14.78
CA GLU A 3 66.63 -20.49 -14.00
C GLU A 3 66.14 -19.08 -14.40
N SER A 4 64.90 -19.02 -14.90
CA SER A 4 64.33 -17.79 -15.43
C SER A 4 64.09 -16.78 -14.30
N LEU A 5 64.90 -15.73 -14.24
CA LEU A 5 64.67 -14.56 -13.40
C LEU A 5 63.59 -13.67 -14.03
N ASN A 6 62.34 -14.14 -14.04
CA ASN A 6 61.21 -13.33 -14.47
C ASN A 6 60.57 -12.69 -13.23
N PRO A 7 60.70 -11.37 -13.01
CA PRO A 7 60.15 -10.73 -11.82
C PRO A 7 58.62 -10.84 -11.84
N SER A 8 58.07 -11.37 -10.76
CA SER A 8 56.63 -11.58 -10.58
C SER A 8 55.85 -10.30 -10.83
N ALA A 9 54.66 -10.41 -11.42
CA ALA A 9 53.77 -9.27 -11.70
C ALA A 9 53.52 -8.41 -10.45
N TRP A 10 53.54 -9.05 -9.27
CA TRP A 10 53.44 -8.41 -7.98
C TRP A 10 54.59 -7.44 -7.67
N HIS A 11 55.82 -7.80 -8.06
CA HIS A 11 57.00 -6.96 -7.84
C HIS A 11 57.03 -5.76 -8.79
N ARG A 12 56.49 -5.91 -10.00
CA ARG A 12 56.32 -4.78 -10.94
C ARG A 12 55.27 -3.80 -10.46
N LEU A 13 54.19 -4.30 -9.85
CA LEU A 13 53.13 -3.50 -9.27
C LEU A 13 53.63 -2.70 -8.05
N THR A 14 54.38 -3.33 -7.14
CA THR A 14 54.93 -2.64 -5.96
C THR A 14 56.04 -1.66 -6.28
N ALA A 15 56.87 -1.95 -7.30
CA ALA A 15 57.87 -1.00 -7.80
C ALA A 15 57.22 0.20 -8.51
N ALA A 16 56.16 -0.02 -9.28
CA ALA A 16 55.39 1.08 -9.90
C ALA A 16 54.64 1.96 -8.88
N LEU A 17 54.33 1.41 -7.69
CA LEU A 17 53.73 2.12 -6.56
C LEU A 17 54.76 2.88 -5.69
N ARG A 18 56.07 2.67 -5.89
CA ARG A 18 57.14 3.40 -5.19
C ARG A 18 58.13 4.08 -6.16
N PRO A 19 57.69 5.00 -7.03
CA PRO A 19 58.64 5.78 -7.81
C PRO A 19 59.42 6.72 -6.87
N ASP A 20 60.72 6.92 -7.15
CA ASP A 20 61.61 7.83 -6.38
C ASP A 20 61.11 9.29 -6.31
N TRP A 21 60.10 9.63 -7.12
CA TRP A 21 59.35 10.88 -7.08
C TRP A 21 58.42 11.04 -5.87
N THR A 22 58.10 9.98 -5.13
CA THR A 22 57.26 10.03 -3.91
C THR A 22 57.84 10.90 -2.80
N ARG A 23 59.14 11.25 -2.87
CA ARG A 23 59.81 12.20 -1.96
C ARG A 23 59.67 13.67 -2.36
N THR A 24 59.04 13.97 -3.48
CA THR A 24 58.95 15.35 -4.00
C THR A 24 57.65 16.03 -3.53
N VAL A 25 57.75 17.34 -3.23
CA VAL A 25 56.60 18.19 -2.90
C VAL A 25 55.53 18.15 -4.00
N ALA A 26 55.94 17.97 -5.26
CA ALA A 26 55.06 17.87 -6.42
C ALA A 26 54.14 16.63 -6.35
N ALA A 27 54.68 15.45 -6.04
CA ALA A 27 53.88 14.24 -5.90
C ALA A 27 52.86 14.37 -4.75
N ARG A 28 53.26 14.96 -3.62
CA ARG A 28 52.36 15.24 -2.49
C ARG A 28 51.25 16.22 -2.86
N ARG A 29 51.56 17.27 -3.65
CA ARG A 29 50.56 18.24 -4.14
C ARG A 29 49.60 17.62 -5.14
N ALA A 30 50.06 16.78 -6.06
CA ALA A 30 49.20 16.07 -6.99
C ALA A 30 48.25 15.10 -6.29
N ALA A 31 48.75 14.33 -5.31
CA ALA A 31 47.93 13.46 -4.47
C ALA A 31 46.89 14.26 -3.66
N ALA A 32 47.30 15.39 -3.07
CA ALA A 32 46.38 16.27 -2.35
C ALA A 32 45.29 16.84 -3.28
N ALA A 33 45.64 17.29 -4.48
CA ALA A 33 44.67 17.77 -5.47
C ALA A 33 43.69 16.67 -5.91
N GLY A 34 44.19 15.45 -6.12
CA GLY A 34 43.34 14.29 -6.42
C GLY A 34 42.37 13.94 -5.28
N LEU A 35 42.84 13.97 -4.03
CA LEU A 35 42.00 13.74 -2.85
C LEU A 35 40.96 14.87 -2.66
N VAL A 36 41.32 16.13 -2.90
CA VAL A 36 40.39 17.27 -2.84
C VAL A 36 39.31 17.15 -3.92
N LEU A 37 39.68 16.77 -5.14
CA LEU A 37 38.71 16.52 -6.22
C LEU A 37 37.76 15.37 -5.87
N LEU A 38 38.29 14.25 -5.36
CA LEU A 38 37.47 13.12 -4.92
C LEU A 38 36.54 13.52 -3.76
N ALA A 39 37.03 14.30 -2.79
CA ALA A 39 36.22 14.82 -1.69
C ALA A 39 35.13 15.77 -2.19
N ALA A 40 35.42 16.65 -3.16
CA ALA A 40 34.44 17.52 -3.76
C ALA A 40 33.33 16.74 -4.50
N VAL A 41 33.71 15.72 -5.27
CA VAL A 41 32.73 14.82 -5.93
C VAL A 41 31.90 14.06 -4.90
N ALA A 42 32.52 13.55 -3.83
CA ALA A 42 31.81 12.86 -2.76
C ALA A 42 30.86 13.78 -1.98
N ALA A 43 31.23 15.05 -1.79
CA ALA A 43 30.40 16.05 -1.10
C ALA A 43 29.19 16.50 -1.93
N VAL A 44 29.31 16.53 -3.26
CA VAL A 44 28.20 16.86 -4.17
C VAL A 44 27.30 15.65 -4.44
N ARG A 45 27.81 14.43 -4.27
CA ARG A 45 27.00 13.22 -4.39
C ARG A 45 26.05 13.15 -3.20
N SER A 46 24.74 13.26 -3.44
CA SER A 46 23.71 13.10 -2.41
C SER A 46 23.99 11.84 -1.59
N ASP A 47 23.98 11.96 -0.26
CA ASP A 47 24.19 10.83 0.64
C ASP A 47 23.05 9.81 0.39
N PRO A 48 23.37 8.61 -0.14
CA PRO A 48 22.34 7.61 -0.43
C PRO A 48 21.56 7.20 0.83
N ARG A 49 22.12 7.44 2.02
CA ARG A 49 21.50 7.10 3.32
C ARG A 49 20.68 8.22 3.92
N ALA A 50 20.86 9.47 3.48
CA ALA A 50 20.17 10.62 4.07
C ALA A 50 18.65 10.63 3.78
N ASP A 51 18.22 9.94 2.73
CA ASP A 51 16.81 9.88 2.32
C ASP A 51 16.10 8.59 2.75
N HIS A 52 16.55 7.93 3.83
CA HIS A 52 15.84 6.77 4.36
C HIS A 52 14.81 7.16 5.43
N VAL A 53 13.60 6.61 5.33
CA VAL A 53 12.54 6.77 6.32
C VAL A 53 11.95 5.42 6.70
N ASP A 54 11.50 5.31 7.94
CA ASP A 54 10.86 4.10 8.45
C ASP A 54 9.41 4.04 8.00
N VAL A 55 9.02 2.92 7.40
CA VAL A 55 7.66 2.66 6.94
C VAL A 55 7.12 1.35 7.47
N ALA A 56 5.83 1.32 7.73
CA ALA A 56 5.07 0.14 8.08
C ALA A 56 4.97 -0.79 6.87
N VAL A 57 5.41 -2.03 7.03
CA VAL A 57 5.28 -3.10 6.04
C VAL A 57 4.60 -4.32 6.64
N ALA A 58 3.93 -5.11 5.80
CA ALA A 58 3.36 -6.38 6.23
C ALA A 58 4.47 -7.35 6.68
N ALA A 59 4.34 -7.91 7.88
CA ALA A 59 5.23 -8.91 8.41
C ALA A 59 5.00 -10.30 7.78
N ARG A 60 3.78 -10.57 7.33
CA ARG A 60 3.32 -11.82 6.68
C ARG A 60 2.27 -11.51 5.62
N ASP A 61 1.87 -12.52 4.87
CA ASP A 61 0.73 -12.38 3.96
C ASP A 61 -0.57 -12.25 4.77
N LEU A 62 -1.37 -11.25 4.41
CA LEU A 62 -2.62 -10.90 5.09
C LEU A 62 -3.78 -10.96 4.10
N ALA A 63 -4.90 -11.53 4.57
CA ALA A 63 -6.13 -11.61 3.81
C ALA A 63 -6.95 -10.31 3.93
N PRO A 64 -7.80 -9.98 2.94
CA PRO A 64 -8.79 -8.92 3.08
C PRO A 64 -9.65 -9.12 4.33
N GLY A 65 -10.09 -8.03 4.96
CA GLY A 65 -10.92 -8.07 6.17
C GLY A 65 -10.15 -8.41 7.46
N THR A 66 -8.83 -8.65 7.38
CA THR A 66 -8.01 -8.88 8.58
C THR A 66 -7.86 -7.58 9.36
N ALA A 67 -8.20 -7.61 10.65
CA ALA A 67 -7.87 -6.55 11.59
C ALA A 67 -6.38 -6.65 11.95
N LEU A 68 -5.62 -5.60 11.69
CA LEU A 68 -4.18 -5.55 11.89
C LEU A 68 -3.83 -5.64 13.36
N THR A 69 -2.89 -6.52 13.68
CA THR A 69 -2.28 -6.64 15.01
C THR A 69 -0.83 -6.18 14.99
N ALA A 70 -0.21 -6.05 16.17
CA ALA A 70 1.20 -5.72 16.29
C ALA A 70 2.14 -6.77 15.64
N GLU A 71 1.67 -8.01 15.45
CA GLU A 71 2.45 -9.08 14.80
C GLU A 71 2.38 -9.00 13.27
N ASP A 72 1.39 -8.31 12.73
CA ASP A 72 1.13 -8.23 11.30
C ASP A 72 1.92 -7.12 10.60
N VAL A 73 2.42 -6.16 11.38
CA VAL A 73 3.08 -4.94 10.88
C VAL A 73 4.43 -4.79 11.54
N ARG A 74 5.45 -4.44 10.74
CA ARG A 74 6.77 -4.08 11.25
C ARG A 74 7.29 -2.84 10.52
N LEU A 75 8.22 -2.13 11.15
CA LEU A 75 8.93 -1.03 10.49
C LEU A 75 10.07 -1.56 9.62
N GLU A 76 10.26 -0.92 8.47
CA GLU A 76 11.38 -1.15 7.58
C GLU A 76 11.90 0.20 7.07
N SER A 77 13.21 0.40 7.16
CA SER A 77 13.86 1.60 6.65
C SER A 77 14.01 1.49 5.13
N ARG A 78 13.36 2.40 4.38
CA ARG A 78 13.38 2.44 2.91
C ARG A 78 13.73 3.83 2.41
N SER A 79 14.27 3.91 1.19
CA SER A 79 14.52 5.20 0.56
C SER A 79 13.18 5.89 0.26
N ALA A 80 13.05 7.14 0.69
CA ALA A 80 11.87 7.99 0.47
C ALA A 80 11.50 8.09 -1.01
N SER A 81 12.50 8.07 -1.90
CA SER A 81 12.31 8.09 -3.36
C SER A 81 11.58 6.86 -3.93
N THR A 82 11.49 5.77 -3.16
CA THR A 82 10.87 4.50 -3.58
C THR A 82 9.51 4.26 -2.94
N LEU A 83 9.08 5.14 -2.04
CA LEU A 83 7.85 4.95 -1.29
C LEU A 83 6.63 5.40 -2.11
N PRO A 84 5.52 4.65 -2.03
CA PRO A 84 4.25 5.14 -2.55
C PRO A 84 3.75 6.31 -1.69
N ASP A 85 2.98 7.19 -2.30
CA ASP A 85 2.22 8.20 -1.57
C ASP A 85 1.28 7.54 -0.55
N GLY A 86 1.09 8.20 0.59
CA GLY A 86 0.23 7.68 1.66
C GLY A 86 0.84 6.53 2.47
N ALA A 87 2.14 6.21 2.28
CA ALA A 87 2.87 5.25 3.11
C ALA A 87 2.76 5.62 4.60
N GLN A 88 2.41 4.63 5.42
CA GLN A 88 2.24 4.80 6.85
C GLN A 88 3.57 4.55 7.57
N SER A 89 3.89 5.36 8.57
CA SER A 89 5.08 5.20 9.42
C SER A 89 4.73 4.95 10.89
N ASP A 90 3.49 5.21 11.31
CA ASP A 90 3.01 4.95 12.67
C ASP A 90 2.29 3.60 12.73
N VAL A 91 2.97 2.59 13.30
CA VAL A 91 2.39 1.25 13.50
C VAL A 91 1.25 1.29 14.51
N ALA A 92 1.34 2.12 15.56
CA ALA A 92 0.34 2.13 16.62
C ALA A 92 -1.01 2.64 16.12
N ALA A 93 -1.00 3.63 15.21
CA ALA A 93 -2.21 4.13 14.55
C ALA A 93 -2.88 3.08 13.66
N MET A 94 -2.13 2.08 13.18
CA MET A 94 -2.64 1.04 12.26
C MET A 94 -3.17 -0.19 13.00
N ILE A 95 -2.84 -0.39 14.27
CA ILE A 95 -3.34 -1.52 15.05
C ILE A 95 -4.86 -1.41 15.21
N GLY A 96 -5.57 -2.51 14.94
CA GLY A 96 -7.02 -2.59 14.94
C GLY A 96 -7.68 -2.13 13.64
N ALA A 97 -6.92 -1.48 12.75
CA ALA A 97 -7.43 -1.10 11.45
C ALA A 97 -7.65 -2.34 10.58
N THR A 98 -8.70 -2.34 9.75
CA THR A 98 -9.05 -3.51 8.94
C THR A 98 -8.56 -3.33 7.50
N LEU A 99 -7.86 -4.34 6.97
CA LEU A 99 -7.40 -4.31 5.58
C LEU A 99 -8.58 -4.47 4.61
N ALA A 100 -8.62 -3.64 3.57
CA ALA A 100 -9.65 -3.73 2.53
C ALA A 100 -9.33 -4.79 1.46
N GLY A 101 -8.05 -5.12 1.27
CA GLY A 101 -7.59 -6.04 0.24
C GLY A 101 -6.45 -6.94 0.71
N PRO A 102 -6.04 -7.90 -0.12
CA PRO A 102 -4.93 -8.78 0.22
C PRO A 102 -3.63 -7.96 0.21
N MET A 103 -2.71 -8.32 1.11
CA MET A 103 -1.42 -7.65 1.24
C MET A 103 -0.34 -8.70 1.47
N ARG A 104 0.69 -8.71 0.62
CA ARG A 104 1.82 -9.67 0.76
C ARG A 104 2.85 -9.16 1.75
N ARG A 105 3.60 -10.10 2.33
CA ARG A 105 4.75 -9.81 3.18
C ARG A 105 5.71 -8.83 2.49
N GLY A 106 6.09 -7.78 3.21
CA GLY A 106 7.03 -6.76 2.75
C GLY A 106 6.41 -5.68 1.86
N GLU A 107 5.13 -5.75 1.54
CA GLU A 107 4.41 -4.63 0.92
C GLU A 107 4.31 -3.46 1.92
N VAL A 108 4.41 -2.24 1.39
CA VAL A 108 4.25 -1.00 2.18
C VAL A 108 2.77 -0.80 2.49
N LEU A 109 2.46 -0.59 3.76
CA LEU A 109 1.11 -0.27 4.20
C LEU A 109 0.81 1.20 3.86
N THR A 110 -0.26 1.42 3.11
CA THR A 110 -0.73 2.75 2.73
C THR A 110 -2.13 3.01 3.29
N ASP A 111 -2.52 4.28 3.35
CA ASP A 111 -3.87 4.72 3.69
C ASP A 111 -4.95 4.09 2.79
N ALA A 112 -4.62 3.83 1.51
CA ALA A 112 -5.47 3.16 0.54
C ALA A 112 -5.67 1.65 0.80
N ARG A 113 -4.94 1.03 1.72
CA ARG A 113 -5.08 -0.40 2.05
C ARG A 113 -6.01 -0.66 3.23
N VAL A 114 -6.39 0.39 3.95
CA VAL A 114 -7.13 0.30 5.21
C VAL A 114 -8.57 0.78 5.00
N LEU A 115 -9.53 0.01 5.52
CA LEU A 115 -10.93 0.41 5.57
C LEU A 115 -11.08 1.68 6.42
N GLY A 116 -11.48 2.77 5.77
CA GLY A 116 -11.66 4.07 6.39
C GLY A 116 -12.12 5.12 5.39
N SER A 117 -12.27 6.36 5.86
CA SER A 117 -12.68 7.50 5.03
C SER A 117 -11.76 7.69 3.83
N ARG A 118 -10.44 7.56 4.04
CA ARG A 118 -9.45 7.80 3.00
C ARG A 118 -9.57 6.84 1.82
N LEU A 119 -9.84 5.56 2.09
CA LEU A 119 -10.12 4.58 1.04
C LEU A 119 -11.41 4.90 0.29
N ALA A 120 -12.48 5.29 0.99
CA ALA A 120 -13.72 5.70 0.34
C ALA A 120 -13.50 6.90 -0.59
N GLU A 121 -12.72 7.89 -0.12
CA GLU A 121 -12.37 9.07 -0.91
C GLU A 121 -11.56 8.75 -2.17
N LEU A 122 -10.64 7.81 -2.07
CA LEU A 122 -9.85 7.35 -3.21
C LEU A 122 -10.69 6.53 -4.21
N ALA A 123 -11.68 5.78 -3.73
CA ALA A 123 -12.53 4.94 -4.57
C ALA A 123 -13.59 5.74 -5.34
N VAL A 124 -14.23 6.72 -4.67
CA VAL A 124 -15.44 7.39 -5.19
C VAL A 124 -15.28 8.91 -5.28
N GLY A 125 -14.45 9.50 -4.44
CA GLY A 125 -14.19 10.94 -4.44
C GLY A 125 -14.40 11.61 -3.07
N PRO A 126 -14.15 12.93 -2.98
CA PRO A 126 -14.11 13.66 -1.71
C PRO A 126 -15.38 13.50 -0.86
N GLY A 127 -15.21 13.20 0.43
CA GLY A 127 -16.31 13.04 1.38
C GLY A 127 -17.10 11.73 1.24
N ALA A 128 -16.66 10.79 0.40
CA ALA A 128 -17.27 9.48 0.30
C ALA A 128 -17.22 8.70 1.62
N ARG A 129 -18.18 7.78 1.80
CA ARG A 129 -18.38 6.99 3.02
C ARG A 129 -18.55 5.53 2.68
N ILE A 130 -18.10 4.67 3.59
CA ILE A 130 -18.31 3.23 3.51
C ILE A 130 -19.62 2.88 4.22
N VAL A 131 -20.51 2.17 3.53
CA VAL A 131 -21.80 1.72 4.07
C VAL A 131 -21.84 0.20 4.04
N PRO A 132 -22.21 -0.47 5.16
CA PRO A 132 -22.50 -1.90 5.16
C PRO A 132 -23.88 -2.16 4.55
N LEU A 133 -23.93 -2.93 3.47
CA LEU A 133 -25.17 -3.40 2.86
C LEU A 133 -25.38 -4.88 3.18
N PRO A 134 -26.44 -5.22 3.95
CA PRO A 134 -26.95 -6.58 3.99
C PRO A 134 -27.62 -6.87 2.65
N VAL A 135 -27.03 -7.77 1.87
CA VAL A 135 -27.60 -8.18 0.58
C VAL A 135 -28.56 -9.34 0.84
N GLY A 136 -29.80 -9.21 0.39
CA GLY A 136 -30.84 -10.22 0.64
C GLY A 136 -30.53 -11.59 0.02
N ASP A 137 -29.74 -11.63 -1.06
CA ASP A 137 -29.26 -12.86 -1.69
C ASP A 137 -27.76 -13.06 -1.44
N ALA A 138 -27.44 -14.05 -0.60
CA ALA A 138 -26.07 -14.42 -0.27
C ALA A 138 -25.27 -14.98 -1.46
N ALA A 139 -25.93 -15.44 -2.52
CA ALA A 139 -25.27 -15.92 -3.74
C ALA A 139 -24.64 -14.77 -4.54
N LEU A 140 -25.23 -13.57 -4.53
CA LEU A 140 -24.64 -12.39 -5.17
C LEU A 140 -23.28 -12.04 -4.54
N LEU A 141 -23.16 -12.22 -3.21
CA LEU A 141 -21.93 -12.01 -2.47
C LEU A 141 -20.81 -13.01 -2.83
N ASP A 142 -21.10 -14.08 -3.56
CA ASP A 142 -20.08 -15.00 -4.09
C ASP A 142 -19.52 -14.55 -5.44
N VAL A 143 -20.27 -13.73 -6.17
CA VAL A 143 -19.92 -13.23 -7.50
C VAL A 143 -19.16 -11.92 -7.39
N ILE A 144 -19.64 -10.99 -6.55
CA ILE A 144 -19.01 -9.67 -6.42
C ILE A 144 -17.62 -9.75 -5.77
N ARG A 145 -16.77 -8.81 -6.14
CA ARG A 145 -15.39 -8.64 -5.67
C ARG A 145 -15.16 -7.19 -5.27
N ALA A 146 -14.16 -6.99 -4.42
CA ALA A 146 -13.68 -5.64 -4.12
C ALA A 146 -13.17 -4.99 -5.42
N GLY A 147 -13.60 -3.76 -5.67
CA GLY A 147 -13.36 -3.00 -6.90
C GLY A 147 -14.54 -3.00 -7.87
N ASP A 148 -15.53 -3.89 -7.72
CA ASP A 148 -16.70 -3.91 -8.60
C ASP A 148 -17.54 -2.64 -8.43
N VAL A 149 -18.06 -2.12 -9.54
CA VAL A 149 -18.99 -0.98 -9.56
C VAL A 149 -20.41 -1.50 -9.66
N VAL A 150 -21.25 -1.15 -8.69
CA VAL A 150 -22.60 -1.67 -8.53
C VAL A 150 -23.62 -0.56 -8.33
N ASP A 151 -24.83 -0.82 -8.81
CA ASP A 151 -26.00 0.01 -8.52
C ASP A 151 -26.78 -0.61 -7.35
N VAL A 152 -27.31 0.25 -6.48
CA VAL A 152 -28.05 -0.13 -5.29
C VAL A 152 -29.53 0.11 -5.51
N LEU A 153 -30.31 -0.97 -5.50
CA LEU A 153 -31.76 -0.92 -5.69
C LEU A 153 -32.49 -1.38 -4.43
N THR A 154 -33.64 -0.78 -4.19
CA THR A 154 -34.61 -1.25 -3.19
C THR A 154 -35.99 -1.40 -3.83
N THR A 155 -36.92 -1.95 -3.07
CA THR A 155 -38.33 -2.04 -3.44
C THR A 155 -39.14 -1.10 -2.57
N TYR A 156 -39.98 -0.28 -3.19
CA TYR A 156 -40.96 0.53 -2.49
C TYR A 156 -42.36 -0.05 -2.72
N ASP A 157 -43.11 -0.30 -1.65
CA ASP A 157 -44.50 -0.73 -1.73
C ASP A 157 -45.41 0.46 -2.05
N ASP A 158 -45.98 0.46 -3.24
CA ASP A 158 -47.07 1.35 -3.63
C ASP A 158 -48.40 0.62 -3.39
N GLU A 159 -49.23 1.13 -2.46
CA GLU A 159 -50.51 0.52 -2.08
C GLU A 159 -51.44 0.23 -3.28
N ALA A 160 -51.26 0.94 -4.40
CA ALA A 160 -52.05 0.77 -5.61
C ALA A 160 -51.46 -0.23 -6.63
N ASN A 161 -50.15 -0.51 -6.59
CA ASN A 161 -49.45 -1.24 -7.67
C ASN A 161 -48.47 -2.33 -7.20
N GLY A 162 -48.35 -2.57 -5.89
CA GLY A 162 -47.39 -3.51 -5.31
C GLY A 162 -45.94 -3.00 -5.32
N ALA A 163 -45.01 -3.87 -4.93
CA ALA A 163 -43.58 -3.54 -4.83
C ALA A 163 -42.97 -3.19 -6.19
N ARG A 164 -42.47 -1.96 -6.33
CA ARG A 164 -41.72 -1.50 -7.52
C ARG A 164 -40.24 -1.31 -7.21
N PRO A 165 -39.33 -1.72 -8.11
CA PRO A 165 -37.90 -1.48 -7.94
C PRO A 165 -37.59 0.02 -8.08
N ARG A 166 -36.72 0.53 -7.22
CA ARG A 166 -36.24 1.91 -7.20
C ARG A 166 -34.73 1.90 -7.01
N LEU A 167 -34.03 2.59 -7.92
CA LEU A 167 -32.61 2.88 -7.77
C LEU A 167 -32.41 3.93 -6.65
N ILE A 168 -31.55 3.62 -5.67
CA ILE A 168 -31.19 4.55 -4.58
C ILE A 168 -29.85 5.22 -4.88
N ALA A 169 -28.87 4.44 -5.32
CA ALA A 169 -27.54 4.92 -5.62
C ALA A 169 -26.98 4.22 -6.85
N SER A 170 -26.32 4.98 -7.72
CA SER A 170 -25.53 4.44 -8.82
C SER A 170 -24.04 4.50 -8.50
N ASP A 171 -23.26 3.72 -9.24
CA ASP A 171 -21.80 3.78 -9.25
C ASP A 171 -21.14 3.56 -7.87
N ALA A 172 -21.76 2.73 -7.03
CA ALA A 172 -21.20 2.35 -5.73
C ALA A 172 -20.01 1.41 -5.94
N VAL A 173 -18.89 1.63 -5.25
CA VAL A 173 -17.70 0.77 -5.37
C VAL A 173 -17.66 -0.22 -4.23
N VAL A 174 -17.62 -1.52 -4.52
CA VAL A 174 -17.48 -2.56 -3.48
C VAL A 174 -16.06 -2.48 -2.91
N VAL A 175 -15.95 -2.29 -1.60
CA VAL A 175 -14.65 -2.11 -0.91
C VAL A 175 -14.20 -3.40 -0.23
N LEU A 176 -15.15 -4.13 0.35
CA LEU A 176 -14.90 -5.42 0.97
C LEU A 176 -16.19 -6.25 0.95
N VAL A 177 -16.05 -7.55 0.75
CA VAL A 177 -17.15 -8.50 0.94
C VAL A 177 -16.81 -9.36 2.15
N SER A 178 -17.72 -9.41 3.13
CA SER A 178 -17.51 -10.24 4.32
C SER A 178 -17.38 -11.72 3.94
N GLU A 179 -16.43 -12.40 4.57
CA GLU A 179 -16.26 -13.84 4.40
C GLU A 179 -17.51 -14.60 4.86
N LYS A 180 -17.71 -15.80 4.30
CA LYS A 180 -18.75 -16.71 4.79
C LYS A 180 -18.47 -17.04 6.26
N PRO A 181 -19.41 -16.78 7.19
CA PRO A 181 -19.19 -17.11 8.60
C PRO A 181 -18.98 -18.63 8.73
N LYS A 182 -17.89 -19.04 9.39
CA LYS A 182 -17.56 -20.47 9.64
C LYS A 182 -18.30 -21.03 10.86
N GLY A 183 -19.55 -20.63 11.09
CA GLY A 183 -20.38 -20.99 12.25
C GLY A 183 -21.70 -20.20 12.28
N THR A 184 -22.36 -20.13 13.44
CA THR A 184 -23.54 -19.27 13.68
C THR A 184 -23.11 -17.80 13.82
N GLY A 185 -22.58 -17.23 12.74
CA GLY A 185 -22.09 -15.86 12.66
C GLY A 185 -22.99 -14.98 11.80
N ARG A 186 -22.92 -13.66 12.05
CA ARG A 186 -23.67 -12.59 11.40
C ARG A 186 -23.82 -12.77 9.88
N ASP A 187 -24.96 -12.32 9.35
CA ASP A 187 -25.23 -12.28 7.91
C ASP A 187 -24.09 -11.59 7.16
N ARG A 188 -23.78 -12.12 5.97
CA ARG A 188 -22.73 -11.55 5.12
C ARG A 188 -23.17 -10.18 4.63
N VAL A 189 -22.27 -9.22 4.74
CA VAL A 189 -22.47 -7.85 4.26
C VAL A 189 -21.45 -7.50 3.19
N ALA A 190 -21.86 -6.68 2.23
CA ALA A 190 -20.95 -5.99 1.33
C ALA A 190 -20.70 -4.59 1.89
N LEU A 191 -19.44 -4.21 2.04
CA LEU A 191 -19.06 -2.83 2.31
C LEU A 191 -18.90 -2.11 0.97
N VAL A 192 -19.66 -1.04 0.74
CA VAL A 192 -19.55 -0.23 -0.48
C VAL A 192 -19.20 1.21 -0.14
N ALA A 193 -18.37 1.83 -0.97
CA ALA A 193 -18.08 3.25 -0.93
C ALA A 193 -19.10 3.99 -1.79
N LEU A 194 -19.64 5.08 -1.26
CA LEU A 194 -20.66 5.92 -1.88
C LEU A 194 -20.39 7.40 -1.58
N PRO A 195 -20.83 8.34 -2.44
CA PRO A 195 -20.85 9.76 -2.10
C PRO A 195 -21.67 10.00 -0.84
N ALA A 196 -21.34 11.04 -0.06
CA ALA A 196 -21.93 11.27 1.27
C ALA A 196 -23.46 11.28 1.30
N GLN A 197 -24.11 11.89 0.28
CA GLN A 197 -25.56 11.97 0.20
C GLN A 197 -26.18 10.59 -0.04
N SER A 198 -25.73 9.90 -1.11
CA SER A 198 -26.20 8.55 -1.46
C SER A 198 -25.92 7.54 -0.35
N ALA A 199 -24.80 7.66 0.36
CA ALA A 199 -24.48 6.82 1.51
C ALA A 199 -25.53 6.93 2.62
N ASN A 200 -26.00 8.13 2.93
CA ASN A 200 -27.03 8.33 3.96
C ASN A 200 -28.39 7.78 3.49
N GLU A 201 -28.73 7.97 2.21
CA GLU A 201 -29.98 7.44 1.63
C GLU A 201 -30.00 5.91 1.61
N VAL A 202 -28.90 5.27 1.20
CA VAL A 202 -28.75 3.80 1.22
C VAL A 202 -28.77 3.28 2.66
N ALA A 203 -28.08 3.93 3.59
CA ALA A 203 -28.08 3.53 4.99
C ALA A 203 -29.50 3.59 5.58
N ALA A 204 -30.23 4.68 5.33
CA ALA A 204 -31.62 4.82 5.76
C ALA A 204 -32.54 3.76 5.14
N ALA A 205 -32.41 3.49 3.84
CA ALA A 205 -33.21 2.47 3.16
C ALA A 205 -32.94 1.06 3.71
N SER A 206 -31.67 0.73 3.98
CA SER A 206 -31.26 -0.59 4.51
C SER A 206 -31.84 -0.94 5.88
N LEU A 207 -32.31 0.06 6.65
CA LEU A 207 -32.96 -0.16 7.95
C LEU A 207 -34.41 -0.65 7.83
N VAL A 208 -35.08 -0.37 6.71
CA VAL A 208 -36.53 -0.54 6.59
C VAL A 208 -36.89 -1.50 5.46
N GLN A 209 -36.05 -1.61 4.43
CA GLN A 209 -36.33 -2.33 3.20
C GLN A 209 -35.17 -3.26 2.83
N ALA A 210 -35.50 -4.35 2.13
CA ALA A 210 -34.49 -5.18 1.51
C ALA A 210 -33.80 -4.40 0.38
N VAL A 211 -32.48 -4.59 0.27
CA VAL A 211 -31.64 -3.94 -0.74
C VAL A 211 -31.00 -5.03 -1.60
N THR A 212 -30.92 -4.77 -2.90
CA THR A 212 -30.25 -5.62 -3.89
C THR A 212 -29.26 -4.81 -4.72
N LEU A 213 -28.40 -5.52 -5.46
CA LEU A 213 -27.33 -4.92 -6.25
C LEU A 213 -27.42 -5.38 -7.70
N THR A 214 -27.07 -4.51 -8.64
CA THR A 214 -26.77 -4.88 -10.03
C THR A 214 -25.34 -4.52 -10.37
N ILE A 215 -24.67 -5.41 -11.09
CA ILE A 215 -23.23 -5.31 -11.44
C ILE A 215 -23.13 -4.81 -12.88
N HIS A 216 -22.15 -3.96 -13.16
CA HIS A 216 -21.82 -3.48 -14.50
C HIS A 216 -20.94 -4.44 -15.29
#